data_AF-A0A821VLH7-F1
#
_entry.id   AF-A0A821VLH7-F1
#
_cell.length_a   1.000
_cell.length_b   1.000
_cell.length_c   1.000
_cell.angle_alpha   90.00
_cell.angle_beta   90.00
_cell.angle_gamma   90.00
#
_symmetry.space_group_name_H-M   'P 1'
#
loop_
_entity.id
_entity.type
_entity.pdbx_description
1 polymer ?
#
loop_
_entity_poly.entity_id
_entity_poly.type
_entity_poly.pdbx_seq_one_letter_code
_entity_poly.pdbx_strand_id
1 'polypeptide(L)'
;VWRGVALDIGKNFIKNQIVTWWSVNSCSSSINVIKNFLGSNKNSTLFLIEAVNGKKISGYTEYETENEIILRMGSKFRVKSDPLDQSNGSHLVHFIEIDDNDDQPLASAMNEMHLAAAKPSAKTTLGKLFIILFLKKIILCMMQLCKIIKKV
;
A
#
# COMPACT_ATOMS: atom_id res chain seq x y z
N VAL A 1 0.67 1.58 11.94
CA VAL A 1 0.49 2.96 11.42
C VAL A 1 -0.66 2.99 10.43
N TRP A 2 -1.17 4.18 10.13
CA TRP A 2 -2.36 4.38 9.30
C TRP A 2 -2.04 5.26 8.09
N ARG A 3 -2.65 4.97 6.95
CA ARG A 3 -2.57 5.81 5.75
C ARG A 3 -3.90 5.87 5.04
N GLY A 4 -4.40 7.08 4.80
CA GLY A 4 -5.61 7.31 4.01
C GLY A 4 -5.28 7.64 2.57
N VAL A 5 -6.08 7.12 1.63
CA VAL A 5 -6.05 7.50 0.21
C VAL A 5 -7.47 7.82 -0.23
N ALA A 6 -7.71 9.03 -0.73
CA ALA A 6 -9.01 9.48 -1.22
C ALA A 6 -9.39 8.90 -2.61
N LEU A 7 -9.03 7.64 -2.85
CA LEU A 7 -9.37 6.88 -4.05
C LEU A 7 -9.68 5.43 -3.63
N ASP A 8 -10.61 4.81 -4.35
CA ASP A 8 -10.95 3.41 -4.18
C ASP A 8 -9.96 2.54 -4.96
N ILE A 9 -8.89 2.15 -4.29
CA ILE A 9 -7.89 1.20 -4.81
C ILE A 9 -7.90 -0.11 -4.01
N GLY A 10 -8.64 -0.15 -2.90
CA GLY A 10 -8.66 -1.26 -1.95
C GLY A 10 -9.09 -2.58 -2.56
N LYS A 11 -10.04 -2.54 -3.50
CA LYS A 11 -10.56 -3.73 -4.22
C LYS A 11 -9.51 -4.54 -4.98
N ASN A 12 -8.37 -3.94 -5.30
CA ASN A 12 -7.33 -4.61 -6.10
C ASN A 12 -6.40 -5.47 -5.25
N PHE A 13 -6.55 -5.45 -3.92
CA PHE A 13 -5.73 -6.23 -3.01
C PHE A 13 -6.42 -7.54 -2.68
N ILE A 14 -5.65 -8.62 -2.73
CA ILE A 14 -6.09 -9.96 -2.34
C ILE A 14 -5.24 -10.46 -1.18
N LYS A 15 -5.81 -11.28 -0.31
CA LYS A 15 -5.07 -11.90 0.79
C LYS A 15 -3.76 -12.55 0.31
N ASN A 16 -2.71 -12.43 1.13
CA ASN A 16 -1.35 -12.93 0.90
C ASN A 16 -0.60 -12.33 -0.30
N GLN A 17 -1.20 -11.39 -1.04
CA GLN A 17 -0.49 -10.67 -2.09
C GLN A 17 0.71 -9.92 -1.51
N ILE A 18 1.83 -9.98 -2.22
CA ILE A 18 3.02 -9.19 -1.91
C ILE A 18 3.02 -7.94 -2.79
N VAL A 19 3.19 -6.78 -2.16
CA VAL A 19 3.17 -5.49 -2.82
C VAL A 19 4.42 -4.73 -2.43
N THR A 20 5.19 -4.30 -3.43
CA THR A 20 6.33 -3.39 -3.22
C THR A 20 5.86 -1.96 -3.39
N TRP A 21 6.10 -1.14 -2.37
CA TRP A 21 5.75 0.28 -2.40
C TRP A 21 6.97 1.14 -2.70
N TRP A 22 7.10 1.58 -3.95
CA TRP A 22 8.29 2.28 -4.44
C TRP A 22 8.42 3.73 -3.96
N SER A 23 7.30 4.42 -3.75
CA SER A 23 7.28 5.82 -3.33
C SER A 23 7.55 6.00 -1.83
N VAL A 24 7.98 7.20 -1.45
CA VAL A 24 7.97 7.64 -0.04
C VAL A 24 6.53 7.66 0.46
N ASN A 25 6.28 7.04 1.61
CA ASN A 25 4.95 6.94 2.20
C ASN A 25 4.87 7.71 3.51
N SER A 26 4.13 8.82 3.49
CA SER A 26 3.69 9.49 4.71
C SER A 26 2.53 8.72 5.35
N CYS A 27 2.68 8.39 6.62
CA CYS A 27 1.70 7.70 7.45
C CYS A 27 1.55 8.44 8.79
N SER A 28 0.50 8.15 9.54
CA SER A 28 0.32 8.65 10.90
C SER A 28 0.13 7.52 11.88
N SER A 29 0.63 7.67 13.12
CA SER A 29 0.22 6.79 14.22
C SER A 29 -1.15 7.18 14.81
N SER A 30 -1.68 8.36 14.48
CA SER A 30 -2.96 8.86 14.96
C SER A 30 -4.08 8.56 13.97
N ILE A 31 -5.05 7.75 14.40
CA ILE A 31 -6.25 7.49 13.59
C ILE A 31 -7.08 8.75 13.36
N ASN A 32 -7.06 9.71 14.29
CA ASN A 32 -7.85 10.95 14.18
C ASN A 32 -7.32 11.85 13.06
N VAL A 33 -6.00 11.90 12.87
CA VAL A 33 -5.37 12.63 11.75
C VAL A 33 -5.84 12.04 10.42
N ILE A 34 -5.85 10.71 10.31
CA ILE A 34 -6.29 10.04 9.08
C ILE A 34 -7.80 10.19 8.85
N LYS A 35 -8.62 10.16 9.91
CA LYS A 35 -10.06 10.45 9.81
C LYS A 35 -10.29 11.86 9.26
N ASN A 36 -9.55 12.85 9.77
CA ASN A 36 -9.65 14.23 9.29
C ASN A 36 -9.16 14.36 7.83
N PHE A 37 -8.07 13.68 7.47
CA PHE A 37 -7.54 13.65 6.12
C PHE A 37 -8.52 13.04 5.10
N LEU A 38 -9.17 11.93 5.46
CA LEU A 38 -10.19 11.30 4.63
C LEU A 38 -11.51 12.07 4.64
N GLY A 39 -11.82 12.78 5.71
CA GLY A 39 -13.06 13.56 5.87
C GLY A 39 -14.30 12.72 5.63
N SER A 40 -15.25 13.26 4.86
CA SER A 40 -16.49 12.58 4.44
C SER A 40 -16.38 11.91 3.06
N ASN A 41 -15.16 11.71 2.54
CA ASN A 41 -14.96 11.13 1.22
C ASN A 41 -15.44 9.67 1.17
N LYS A 42 -16.44 9.44 0.32
CA LYS A 42 -16.87 8.10 -0.09
C LYS A 42 -15.87 7.49 -1.06
N ASN A 43 -15.85 6.17 -1.18
CA ASN A 43 -14.95 5.45 -2.09
C ASN A 43 -13.46 5.77 -1.84
N SER A 44 -13.06 5.69 -0.58
CA SER A 44 -11.67 5.89 -0.14
C SER A 44 -11.03 4.58 0.32
N THR A 45 -9.71 4.52 0.38
CA THR A 45 -8.98 3.36 0.90
C THR A 45 -8.23 3.76 2.16
N LEU A 46 -8.48 3.04 3.24
CA LEU A 46 -7.75 3.15 4.49
C LEU A 46 -6.81 1.96 4.62
N PHE A 47 -5.53 2.23 4.83
CA PHE A 47 -4.52 1.21 5.08
C PHE A 47 -4.20 1.18 6.57
N LEU A 48 -4.35 -0.01 7.16
CA LEU A 48 -3.74 -0.37 8.43
C LEU A 48 -2.44 -1.10 8.13
N ILE A 49 -1.32 -0.56 8.60
CA ILE A 49 0.01 -1.09 8.28
C ILE A 49 0.72 -1.46 9.58
N GLU A 50 1.00 -2.74 9.77
CA GLU A 50 1.95 -3.23 10.77
C GLU A 50 3.37 -2.98 10.23
N ALA A 51 3.95 -1.82 10.57
CA ALA A 51 5.26 -1.39 10.09
C ALA A 51 6.36 -1.74 11.10
N VAL A 52 7.45 -2.30 10.62
CA VAL A 52 8.67 -2.61 11.38
C VAL A 52 9.66 -1.44 11.28
N ASN A 53 9.73 -0.81 10.10
CA ASN A 53 10.82 0.08 9.73
C ASN A 53 10.42 1.55 9.57
N GLY A 54 9.28 1.94 10.12
CA GLY A 54 8.80 3.33 10.09
C GLY A 54 9.66 4.28 10.93
N LYS A 55 9.94 5.48 10.41
CA LYS A 55 10.65 6.55 11.13
C LYS A 55 9.70 7.69 11.48
N LYS A 56 9.60 8.01 12.77
CA LYS A 56 8.94 9.23 13.23
C LYS A 56 9.78 10.42 12.80
N ILE A 57 9.12 11.45 12.28
CA ILE A 57 9.80 12.67 11.81
C ILE A 57 9.34 13.93 12.55
N SER A 58 8.82 13.77 13.78
CA SER A 58 8.58 14.88 14.71
C SER A 58 9.85 15.72 14.88
N GLY A 59 9.72 17.04 14.83
CA GLY A 59 10.82 18.00 14.83
C GLY A 59 11.36 18.35 13.44
N TYR A 60 10.97 17.61 12.39
CA TYR A 60 11.32 17.89 11.00
C TYR A 60 10.11 18.18 10.12
N THR A 61 8.90 17.81 10.56
CA THR A 61 7.66 18.02 9.82
C THR A 61 7.10 19.41 10.11
N GLU A 62 6.43 20.02 9.13
CA GLU A 62 5.72 21.28 9.33
C GLU A 62 4.50 21.10 10.25
N TYR A 63 3.92 19.90 10.28
CA TYR A 63 2.70 19.59 11.04
C TYR A 63 2.98 18.62 12.19
N GLU A 64 3.55 19.13 13.28
CA GLU A 64 3.96 18.33 14.46
C GLU A 64 2.83 17.50 15.10
N THR A 65 1.59 17.97 14.98
CA THR A 65 0.42 17.28 15.56
C THR A 65 0.00 16.02 14.79
N GLU A 66 0.51 15.83 13.57
CA GLU A 66 0.11 14.71 12.73
C GLU A 66 0.73 13.38 13.17
N ASN A 67 1.72 13.40 14.06
CA ASN A 67 2.46 12.21 14.47
C ASN A 67 2.95 11.41 13.25
N GLU A 68 3.58 12.12 12.33
CA GLU A 68 3.97 11.62 11.03
C GLU A 68 5.08 10.56 11.12
N ILE A 69 4.91 9.49 10.36
CA ILE A 69 5.81 8.37 10.24
C ILE A 69 6.06 8.11 8.75
N ILE A 70 7.32 8.17 8.33
CA ILE A 70 7.73 7.84 6.96
C ILE A 70 8.17 6.38 6.90
N LEU A 71 7.62 5.64 5.93
CA LEU A 71 8.09 4.30 5.60
C LEU A 71 9.19 4.35 4.54
N ARG A 72 10.09 3.36 4.55
CA ARG A 72 11.17 3.27 3.57
C ARG A 72 10.61 3.11 2.15
N MET A 73 11.32 3.71 1.19
CA MET A 73 11.06 3.44 -0.23
C MET A 73 11.40 1.99 -0.53
N GLY A 74 10.55 1.33 -1.32
CA GLY A 74 10.74 -0.07 -1.67
C GLY A 74 10.34 -1.04 -0.55
N SER A 75 9.74 -0.59 0.55
CA SER A 75 9.17 -1.49 1.56
C SER A 75 8.19 -2.48 0.91
N LYS A 76 8.31 -3.75 1.29
CA LYS A 76 7.43 -4.81 0.85
C LYS A 76 6.38 -5.08 1.91
N PHE A 77 5.14 -5.24 1.46
CA PHE A 77 4.02 -5.53 2.34
C PHE A 77 3.30 -6.79 1.88
N ARG A 78 2.87 -7.58 2.84
CA ARG A 78 1.94 -8.69 2.63
C ARG A 78 0.54 -8.26 3.04
N VAL A 79 -0.43 -8.53 2.20
CA VAL A 79 -1.84 -8.33 2.56
C VAL A 79 -2.25 -9.41 3.55
N LYS A 80 -2.64 -9.02 4.78
CA LYS A 80 -2.95 -9.97 5.87
C LYS A 80 -4.25 -10.74 5.62
N SER A 81 -5.25 -10.06 5.09
CA SER A 81 -6.60 -10.58 4.83
C SER A 81 -7.21 -9.84 3.66
N ASP A 82 -8.26 -10.40 3.07
CA ASP A 82 -9.01 -9.69 2.04
C ASP A 82 -9.53 -8.34 2.58
N PRO A 83 -9.63 -7.31 1.72
CA PRO A 83 -10.10 -6.00 2.12
C PRO A 83 -11.48 -6.06 2.77
N LEU A 84 -11.69 -5.25 3.80
CA LEU A 84 -13.01 -5.08 4.41
C LEU A 84 -13.75 -3.94 3.70
N ASP A 85 -14.88 -4.29 3.10
CA ASP A 85 -15.80 -3.35 2.48
C ASP A 85 -16.57 -2.56 3.55
N GLN A 86 -16.66 -1.24 3.37
CA GLN A 86 -17.45 -0.36 4.21
C GLN A 86 -18.73 0.07 3.47
N SER A 87 -19.78 0.36 4.24
CA SER A 87 -21.10 0.75 3.71
C SER A 87 -21.07 2.04 2.85
N ASN A 88 -20.04 2.86 2.99
CA ASN A 88 -19.81 4.09 2.23
C ASN A 88 -19.01 3.87 0.93
N GLY A 89 -18.73 2.62 0.55
CA GLY A 89 -17.94 2.24 -0.61
C GLY A 89 -16.43 2.33 -0.40
N SER A 90 -15.98 2.66 0.81
CA SER A 90 -14.56 2.65 1.19
C SER A 90 -14.08 1.25 1.55
N HIS A 91 -12.76 1.05 1.52
CA HIS A 91 -12.13 -0.24 1.83
C HIS A 91 -11.08 -0.07 2.92
N LEU A 92 -11.05 -1.00 3.86
CA LEU A 92 -9.94 -1.14 4.81
C LEU A 92 -9.03 -2.27 4.34
N VAL A 93 -7.76 -1.95 4.11
CA VAL A 93 -6.74 -2.92 3.70
C VAL A 93 -5.72 -3.07 4.84
N HIS A 94 -5.42 -4.32 5.20
CA HIS A 94 -4.47 -4.63 6.26
C HIS A 94 -3.16 -5.15 5.67
N PHE A 95 -2.08 -4.38 5.84
CA PHE A 95 -0.72 -4.73 5.45
C PHE A 95 0.15 -5.09 6.64
N ILE A 96 1.03 -6.05 6.41
CA ILE A 96 2.16 -6.37 7.30
C ILE A 96 3.44 -6.12 6.50
N GLU A 97 4.31 -5.26 7.02
CA GLU A 97 5.65 -5.07 6.44
C GLU A 97 6.46 -6.36 6.56
N ILE A 98 7.08 -6.77 5.46
CA ILE A 98 7.99 -7.92 5.43
C ILE A 98 9.38 -7.36 5.75
N ASP A 99 10.00 -7.85 6.82
CA ASP A 99 11.40 -7.50 7.11
C ASP A 99 12.32 -8.24 6.14
N ASP A 100 13.37 -7.57 5.67
CA ASP A 100 14.32 -8.17 4.72
C ASP A 100 15.16 -9.30 5.37
N ASN A 101 15.12 -9.42 6.71
CA ASN A 101 15.74 -10.51 7.46
C ASN A 101 14.80 -11.72 7.68
N ASP A 102 13.50 -11.57 7.42
CA ASP A 102 12.55 -12.69 7.47
C ASP A 102 12.56 -13.41 6.11
N ASP A 103 13.51 -14.34 5.94
CA ASP A 103 13.65 -15.24 4.78
C ASP A 103 12.50 -16.28 4.63
N GLN A 104 11.29 -15.95 5.10
CA GLN A 104 10.09 -16.76 4.91
C GLN A 104 9.07 -15.93 4.14
N PRO A 105 8.95 -16.10 2.80
CA PRO A 105 8.19 -17.24 2.29
C PRO A 105 8.53 -17.67 0.84
N LEU A 106 9.80 -17.69 0.40
CA LEU A 106 10.12 -18.25 -0.93
C LEU A 106 9.83 -19.77 -0.97
N ALA A 107 10.14 -20.48 0.13
CA ALA A 107 9.91 -21.93 0.25
C ALA A 107 8.41 -22.31 0.28
N SER A 108 7.58 -21.51 0.94
CA SER A 108 6.14 -21.78 1.05
C SER A 108 5.41 -21.59 -0.28
N ALA A 109 5.78 -20.57 -1.06
CA ALA A 109 5.24 -20.36 -2.41
C ALA A 109 5.70 -21.44 -3.40
N MET A 110 6.92 -21.96 -3.25
CA MET A 110 7.44 -23.06 -4.07
C MET A 110 6.75 -24.40 -3.77
N ASN A 111 6.38 -24.65 -2.50
CA ASN A 111 5.64 -25.86 -2.12
C ASN A 111 4.22 -25.89 -2.70
N GLU A 112 3.51 -24.76 -2.72
CA GLU A 112 2.18 -24.71 -3.36
C GLU A 112 2.26 -24.83 -4.90
N MET A 113 3.32 -24.30 -5.51
CA MET A 113 3.56 -24.43 -6.97
C MET A 113 3.85 -25.88 -7.38
N HIS A 114 4.51 -26.68 -6.54
CA HIS A 114 4.81 -28.09 -6.85
C HIS A 114 3.56 -28.98 -6.88
N LEU A 115 2.55 -28.68 -6.04
CA LEU A 115 1.25 -29.38 -6.06
C LEU A 115 0.39 -28.99 -7.28
N ALA A 116 0.54 -27.77 -7.81
CA ALA A 116 -0.25 -27.27 -8.94
C ALA A 116 0.33 -27.60 -10.33
N ALA A 117 1.59 -28.05 -10.42
CA ALA A 117 2.32 -28.23 -11.68
C ALA A 117 1.89 -29.44 -12.54
N ALA A 118 0.90 -30.23 -12.11
CA ALA A 118 0.37 -31.36 -12.88
C ALA A 118 -0.72 -30.92 -13.88
N LYS A 119 -0.36 -30.10 -14.90
CA LYS A 119 -1.03 -30.02 -16.24
C LYS A 119 -0.32 -29.01 -17.15
N PRO A 120 -0.06 -29.32 -18.44
CA PRO A 120 0.70 -28.43 -19.31
C PRO A 120 -0.16 -27.47 -20.15
N SER A 121 0.53 -26.41 -20.60
CA SER A 121 0.27 -25.55 -21.77
C SER A 121 -0.55 -24.27 -21.57
N ALA A 122 0.13 -23.12 -21.67
CA ALA A 122 0.06 -22.23 -22.84
C ALA A 122 1.04 -21.05 -22.66
N LYS A 123 1.83 -20.72 -23.69
CA LYS A 123 2.72 -19.56 -23.71
C LYS A 123 1.91 -18.30 -24.03
N THR A 124 2.06 -17.21 -23.27
CA THR A 124 1.51 -15.89 -23.68
C THR A 124 2.41 -14.73 -23.27
N THR A 125 2.67 -13.89 -24.25
CA THR A 125 3.59 -12.74 -24.27
C THR A 125 2.99 -11.53 -23.54
N LEU A 126 3.30 -11.34 -22.25
CA LEU A 126 2.73 -10.28 -21.39
C LEU A 126 3.74 -9.18 -21.00
N GLY A 127 4.70 -8.85 -21.88
CA GLY A 127 5.81 -7.96 -21.53
C GLY A 127 5.57 -6.45 -21.75
N LYS A 128 4.69 -6.06 -22.67
CA LYS A 128 4.63 -4.66 -23.15
C LYS A 128 3.54 -3.79 -22.54
N LEU A 129 2.48 -4.39 -21.97
CA LEU A 129 1.36 -3.62 -21.40
C LEU A 129 1.63 -3.14 -19.96
N PHE A 130 2.52 -3.83 -19.24
CA PHE A 130 2.86 -3.53 -17.83
C PHE A 130 3.62 -2.21 -17.66
N ILE A 131 4.49 -1.85 -18.61
CA ILE A 131 5.30 -0.63 -18.55
C ILE A 131 4.44 0.63 -18.73
N ILE A 132 3.41 0.57 -19.59
CA ILE A 132 2.52 1.70 -19.86
C ILE A 132 1.62 1.99 -18.64
N LEU A 133 1.17 0.95 -17.93
CA LEU A 133 0.44 1.08 -16.67
C LEU A 133 1.32 1.67 -15.55
N PHE A 134 2.63 1.35 -15.55
CA PHE A 134 3.59 1.85 -14.56
C PHE A 134 3.84 3.36 -14.69
N LEU A 135 4.02 3.86 -15.92
CA LEU A 135 4.22 5.28 -16.22
C LEU A 135 3.00 6.14 -15.84
N LYS A 136 1.78 5.66 -16.13
CA LYS A 136 0.56 6.38 -15.75
C LYS A 136 0.39 6.50 -14.22
N LYS A 137 0.82 5.48 -13.47
CA LYS A 137 0.73 5.45 -12.00
C LYS A 137 1.74 6.41 -11.33
N ILE A 138 2.93 6.57 -11.92
CA ILE A 138 3.95 7.53 -11.47
C ILE A 138 3.46 8.98 -11.68
N ILE A 139 2.88 9.28 -12.84
CA ILE A 139 2.36 10.63 -13.15
C ILE A 139 1.22 11.01 -12.20
N LEU A 140 0.31 10.08 -11.89
CA LEU A 140 -0.77 10.33 -10.94
C LEU A 140 -0.25 10.57 -9.51
N CYS A 141 0.83 9.89 -9.11
CA CYS A 141 1.48 10.09 -7.81
C CYS A 141 2.10 11.50 -7.68
N MET A 142 2.71 12.02 -8.75
CA MET A 142 3.27 13.38 -8.76
C MET A 142 2.17 14.45 -8.69
N MET A 143 1.03 14.21 -9.34
CA MET A 143 -0.12 15.12 -9.27
C MET A 143 -0.75 15.20 -7.88
N GLN A 144 -0.74 14.10 -7.12
CA GLN A 144 -1.24 14.06 -5.74
C GLN A 144 -0.33 14.84 -4.77
N LEU A 145 1.01 14.76 -4.94
CA LEU A 145 1.95 15.59 -4.19
C LEU A 145 1.75 17.09 -4.51
N CYS A 146 1.57 17.44 -5.79
CA CYS A 146 1.34 18.84 -6.17
C CYS A 146 0.05 19.47 -5.61
N LYS A 147 -1.00 18.67 -5.35
CA LYS A 147 -2.24 19.17 -4.72
C LYS A 147 -2.08 19.42 -3.22
N ILE A 148 -1.15 18.74 -2.56
CA ILE A 148 -0.80 18.98 -1.16
C ILE A 148 0.02 20.28 -1.05
N ILE A 149 0.93 20.50 -1.99
CA ILE A 149 1.80 21.70 -2.01
C ILE A 149 1.03 22.99 -2.37
N LYS A 150 -0.05 22.92 -3.17
CA LYS A 150 -0.83 24.11 -3.60
C LYS A 150 -1.95 24.54 -2.64
N LYS A 151 -2.08 23.90 -1.48
CA LYS A 151 -3.13 24.22 -0.49
C LYS A 151 -2.59 24.97 0.75
N VAL A 152 -1.31 25.36 0.69
CA VAL A 152 -0.65 26.29 1.61
C VAL A 152 -0.57 27.66 0.95
#